data_AF-A0A6C0KUT4-F1
#
_entry.id   AF-A0A6C0KUT4-F1
#
_cell.length_a   1.000
_cell.length_b   1.000
_cell.length_c   1.000
_cell.angle_alpha   90.00
_cell.angle_beta   90.00
_cell.angle_gamma   90.00
#
_symmetry.space_group_name_H-M   'P 1'
#
loop_
_entity.id
_entity.type
_entity.pdbx_description
1 polymer ?
#
loop_
_entity_poly.entity_id
_entity_poly.type
_entity_poly.pdbx_seq_one_letter_code
_entity_poly.pdbx_strand_id
1 'polypeptide(L)'
;MAQPQAPYQQQGGVVYSLQTLLANMDSPSKLIYAFVVILLIVYAPAVSMEYRSFADSILGRIFGIGLVYGVIEMMGWVYGLLTAMAFLLLLFGAPRSSMTEGFDGGGSVSEKKAVGKRWFVEKVLGERTSKIATDRVTTNAITD
;
A
#
# COMPACT_ATOMS: atom_id res chain seq x y z
N MET A 1 -48.88 38.60 29.11
CA MET A 1 -47.52 38.48 29.69
C MET A 1 -46.62 37.95 28.60
N ALA A 2 -45.78 38.80 28.00
CA ALA A 2 -44.87 38.41 26.92
C ALA A 2 -43.52 37.98 27.52
N GLN A 3 -43.05 36.79 27.15
CA GLN A 3 -41.72 36.30 27.53
C GLN A 3 -40.64 37.07 26.74
N PRO A 4 -39.53 37.50 27.37
CA PRO A 4 -38.43 38.10 26.64
C PRO A 4 -37.71 37.02 25.81
N GLN A 5 -37.73 37.15 24.49
CA GLN A 5 -36.94 36.33 23.60
C GLN A 5 -35.46 36.69 23.75
N ALA A 6 -34.62 35.69 24.05
CA ALA A 6 -33.18 35.85 24.09
C ALA A 6 -32.65 36.15 22.67
N PRO A 7 -31.68 37.06 22.50
CA PRO A 7 -31.12 37.37 21.20
C PRO A 7 -30.31 36.17 20.68
N TYR A 8 -30.66 35.68 19.49
CA TYR A 8 -29.82 34.77 18.73
C TYR A 8 -28.52 35.48 18.39
N GLN A 9 -27.44 35.16 19.11
CA GLN A 9 -26.10 35.61 18.75
C GLN A 9 -25.65 34.88 17.49
N GLN A 10 -25.83 35.53 16.33
CA GLN A 10 -25.08 35.20 15.12
C GLN A 10 -23.62 35.62 15.33
N GLN A 11 -22.79 34.69 15.78
CA GLN A 11 -21.36 34.90 15.97
C GLN A 11 -20.58 34.22 14.84
N GLY A 12 -19.70 34.98 14.19
CA GLY A 12 -19.10 34.68 12.88
C GLY A 12 -18.45 33.30 12.74
N GLY A 13 -18.89 32.56 11.71
CA GLY A 13 -18.61 31.14 11.50
C GLY A 13 -17.16 30.74 11.17
N VAL A 14 -16.22 31.67 10.97
CA VAL A 14 -14.82 31.34 10.62
C VAL A 14 -13.86 31.49 11.81
N VAL A 15 -14.10 32.43 12.71
CA VAL A 15 -13.25 32.61 13.91
C VAL A 15 -13.56 31.52 14.94
N TYR A 16 -14.85 31.14 15.04
CA TYR A 16 -15.29 30.01 15.85
C TYR A 16 -14.76 28.68 15.31
N SER A 17 -14.71 28.47 13.99
CA SER A 17 -14.25 27.18 13.45
C SER A 17 -12.78 26.91 13.76
N LEU A 18 -11.90 27.91 13.67
CA LEU A 18 -10.49 27.75 14.05
C LEU A 18 -10.32 27.57 15.56
N GLN A 19 -11.03 28.34 16.37
CA GLN A 19 -10.97 28.19 17.84
C GLN A 19 -11.53 26.84 18.30
N THR A 20 -12.61 26.35 17.68
CA THR A 20 -13.16 25.02 17.94
C THR A 20 -12.22 23.92 17.45
N LEU A 21 -11.51 24.10 16.33
CA LEU A 21 -10.49 23.16 15.88
C LEU A 21 -9.29 23.11 16.84
N LEU A 22 -8.76 24.27 17.25
CA LEU A 22 -7.67 24.34 18.22
C LEU A 22 -8.09 23.79 19.59
N ALA A 23 -9.32 24.04 20.03
CA ALA A 23 -9.84 23.51 21.28
C ALA A 23 -10.09 21.99 21.23
N ASN A 24 -10.31 21.42 20.05
CA ASN A 24 -10.43 19.98 19.81
C ASN A 24 -9.11 19.33 19.36
N MET A 25 -7.99 20.04 19.40
CA MET A 25 -6.70 19.43 19.11
C MET A 25 -6.39 18.40 20.20
N ASP A 26 -6.12 17.18 19.75
CA ASP A 26 -5.67 16.09 20.61
C ASP A 26 -4.36 16.45 21.33
N SER A 27 -4.05 15.71 22.40
CA SER A 27 -2.82 15.87 23.17
C SER A 27 -1.58 15.91 22.26
N PRO A 28 -0.59 16.79 22.53
CA PRO A 28 0.62 16.90 21.72
C PRO A 28 1.35 15.57 21.47
N SER A 29 1.29 14.64 22.42
CA SER A 29 1.88 13.30 22.27
C SER A 29 1.23 12.47 21.16
N LYS A 30 -0.10 12.53 21.03
CA LYS A 30 -0.84 11.84 19.97
C LYS A 30 -0.55 12.45 18.59
N LEU A 31 -0.39 13.76 18.53
CA LEU A 31 -0.03 14.46 17.28
C LEU A 31 1.36 14.08 16.79
N ILE A 32 2.34 14.03 17.71
CA ILE A 32 3.70 13.56 17.38
C ILE A 32 3.66 12.10 16.90
N TYR A 33 2.90 11.25 17.58
CA TYR A 33 2.72 9.86 17.18
C TYR A 33 2.12 9.76 15.76
N ALA A 34 1.01 10.44 15.50
CA ALA A 34 0.39 10.46 14.17
C ALA A 34 1.36 10.98 13.10
N PHE A 35 2.13 12.02 13.39
CA PHE A 35 3.14 12.53 12.48
C PHE A 35 4.19 11.47 12.12
N VAL A 36 4.70 10.73 13.11
CA VAL A 36 5.66 9.64 12.87
C VAL A 36 5.04 8.50 12.05
N VAL A 37 3.80 8.12 12.36
CA VAL A 37 3.09 7.07 11.60
C VAL A 37 2.83 7.51 10.16
N ILE A 38 2.47 8.78 9.93
CA ILE A 38 2.32 9.35 8.58
C ILE A 38 3.64 9.31 7.83
N LEU A 39 4.75 9.68 8.46
CA LEU A 39 6.07 9.54 7.84
C LEU A 39 6.37 8.09 7.48
N LEU A 40 6.03 7.15 8.37
CA LEU A 40 6.18 5.72 8.09
C LEU A 40 5.33 5.27 6.90
N ILE A 41 4.11 5.80 6.75
CA ILE A 41 3.24 5.56 5.58
C ILE A 41 3.89 6.08 4.30
N VAL A 42 4.34 7.34 4.31
CA VAL A 42 4.93 8.02 3.13
C VAL A 42 6.23 7.33 2.69
N TYR A 43 7.07 6.97 3.65
CA TYR A 43 8.35 6.32 3.40
C TYR A 43 8.28 4.79 3.50
N ALA A 44 7.08 4.19 3.54
CA ALA A 44 6.91 2.73 3.55
C ALA A 44 7.70 2.04 2.41
N PRO A 45 7.74 2.59 1.16
CA PRO A 45 8.54 2.01 0.07
C PRO A 45 10.05 2.05 0.29
N ALA A 46 10.56 2.93 1.16
CA ALA A 46 11.98 3.05 1.49
C ALA A 46 12.43 2.09 2.62
N VAL A 47 11.49 1.46 3.33
CA VAL A 47 11.80 0.48 4.39
C VAL A 47 12.50 -0.74 3.81
N SER A 48 13.56 -1.19 4.48
CA SER A 48 14.40 -2.31 4.01
C SER A 48 13.63 -3.64 3.97
N MET A 49 14.13 -4.56 3.14
CA MET A 49 13.43 -5.81 2.85
C MET A 49 13.34 -6.75 4.07
N GLU A 50 14.29 -6.67 4.99
CA GLU A 50 14.34 -7.50 6.20
C GLU A 50 13.20 -7.18 7.16
N TYR A 51 12.86 -5.90 7.33
CA TYR A 51 11.73 -5.51 8.17
C TYR A 51 10.38 -5.92 7.57
N ARG A 52 10.29 -5.91 6.24
CA ARG A 52 9.07 -6.36 5.54
C ARG A 52 8.90 -7.87 5.59
N SER A 53 9.97 -8.64 5.42
CA SER A 53 9.91 -10.10 5.56
C SER A 53 9.60 -10.53 7.00
N PHE A 54 10.12 -9.79 7.99
CA PHE A 54 9.73 -9.98 9.38
C PHE A 54 8.25 -9.66 9.61
N ALA A 55 7.75 -8.52 9.10
CA ALA A 55 6.34 -8.15 9.22
C ALA A 55 5.40 -9.18 8.57
N ASP A 56 5.82 -9.78 7.45
CA ASP A 56 5.06 -10.83 6.74
C ASP A 56 5.05 -12.19 7.46
N SER A 57 5.97 -12.41 8.41
CA SER A 57 5.99 -13.63 9.22
C SER A 57 4.77 -13.75 10.14
N ILE A 58 4.41 -14.98 10.53
CA ILE A 58 3.29 -15.22 11.47
C ILE A 58 3.48 -14.45 12.77
N LEU A 59 4.71 -14.44 13.31
CA LEU A 59 5.04 -13.70 14.53
C LEU A 59 4.90 -12.19 14.33
N GLY A 60 5.39 -11.67 13.19
CA GLY A 60 5.25 -10.26 12.82
C GLY A 60 3.80 -9.82 12.64
N ARG A 61 2.95 -10.68 12.05
CA ARG A 61 1.51 -10.42 11.90
C ARG A 61 0.77 -10.39 13.23
N ILE A 62 1.02 -11.36 14.11
CA ILE A 62 0.44 -11.36 15.47
C ILE A 62 0.88 -10.12 16.23
N PHE A 63 2.18 -9.79 16.17
CA PHE A 63 2.72 -8.59 16.80
C PHE A 63 2.09 -7.31 16.23
N GLY A 64 1.97 -7.20 14.89
CA GLY A 64 1.38 -6.04 14.23
C GLY A 64 -0.10 -5.85 14.58
N ILE A 65 -0.88 -6.92 14.60
CA ILE A 65 -2.30 -6.88 15.03
C ILE A 65 -2.39 -6.49 16.50
N GLY A 66 -1.55 -7.06 17.36
CA GLY A 66 -1.48 -6.71 18.78
C GLY A 66 -1.11 -5.23 19.01
N LEU A 67 -0.19 -4.71 18.20
CA LEU A 67 0.22 -3.30 18.23
C LEU A 67 -0.96 -2.40 17.83
N VAL A 68 -1.66 -2.71 16.74
CA VAL A 68 -2.87 -1.97 16.31
C VAL A 68 -3.92 -1.97 17.42
N TYR A 69 -4.21 -3.12 18.02
CA TYR A 69 -5.15 -3.23 19.12
C TYR A 69 -4.72 -2.37 20.32
N GLY A 70 -3.44 -2.43 20.71
CA GLY A 70 -2.90 -1.61 21.79
C GLY A 70 -3.05 -0.11 21.54
N VAL A 71 -2.85 0.34 20.30
CA VAL A 71 -3.02 1.76 19.94
C VAL A 71 -4.48 2.18 19.99
N ILE A 72 -5.42 1.31 19.58
CA ILE A 72 -6.86 1.59 19.66
C ILE A 72 -7.27 1.83 21.11
N GLU A 73 -6.86 0.96 22.03
CA GLU A 73 -7.20 1.06 23.46
C GLU A 73 -6.56 2.29 24.13
N MET A 74 -5.32 2.64 23.77
CA MET A 74 -4.58 3.72 24.42
C MET A 74 -4.88 5.12 23.84
N MET A 75 -5.01 5.24 22.52
CA MET A 75 -5.07 6.53 21.82
C MET A 75 -6.39 6.78 21.09
N GLY A 76 -7.19 5.73 20.89
CA GLY A 76 -8.48 5.77 20.22
C GLY A 76 -8.44 5.22 18.79
N TRP A 77 -9.63 5.05 18.22
CA TRP A 77 -9.83 4.35 16.94
C TRP A 77 -9.14 5.02 15.75
N VAL A 78 -9.04 6.36 15.72
CA VAL A 78 -8.42 7.11 14.61
C VAL A 78 -6.93 6.76 14.48
N TYR A 79 -6.21 6.80 15.59
CA TYR A 79 -4.79 6.47 15.64
C TYR A 79 -4.56 4.99 15.38
N GLY A 80 -5.43 4.13 15.89
CA GLY A 80 -5.39 2.70 15.59
C GLY A 80 -5.55 2.39 14.11
N LEU A 81 -6.50 3.07 13.44
CA LEU A 81 -6.71 2.94 11.99
C LEU A 81 -5.48 3.41 11.21
N LEU A 82 -4.89 4.54 11.60
CA LEU A 82 -3.68 5.07 10.99
C LEU A 82 -2.53 4.05 11.08
N THR A 83 -2.34 3.45 12.26
CA THR A 83 -1.33 2.42 12.50
C THR A 83 -1.60 1.15 11.73
N ALA A 84 -2.87 0.75 11.60
CA ALA A 84 -3.27 -0.38 10.77
C ALA A 84 -2.91 -0.15 9.30
N MET A 85 -3.18 1.05 8.77
CA MET A 85 -2.79 1.40 7.41
C MET A 85 -1.28 1.34 7.22
N ALA A 86 -0.51 1.89 8.16
CA ALA A 86 0.95 1.85 8.13
C ALA A 86 1.46 0.39 8.08
N PHE A 87 0.90 -0.48 8.93
CA PHE A 87 1.25 -1.89 8.96
C PHE A 87 0.86 -2.64 7.67
N LEU A 88 -0.32 -2.37 7.11
CA LEU A 88 -0.76 -2.96 5.84
C LEU A 88 0.12 -2.55 4.67
N LEU A 89 0.59 -1.29 4.63
CA LEU A 89 1.51 -0.84 3.59
C LEU A 89 2.87 -1.53 3.69
N LEU A 90 3.37 -1.78 4.91
CA LEU A 90 4.57 -2.59 5.12
C LEU A 90 4.39 -4.03 4.62
N LEU A 91 3.23 -4.64 4.89
CA LEU A 91 2.88 -5.98 4.40
C LEU A 91 2.74 -6.03 2.88
N PHE A 92 2.13 -5.01 2.27
CA PHE A 92 1.95 -4.96 0.81
C PHE A 92 3.30 -4.88 0.09
N GLY A 93 4.27 -4.17 0.65
CA GLY A 93 5.62 -4.05 0.10
C GLY A 93 6.52 -5.26 0.37
N ALA A 94 6.07 -6.27 1.13
CA ALA A 94 6.85 -7.48 1.37
C ALA A 94 6.95 -8.30 0.07
N PRO A 95 8.12 -8.88 -0.25
CA PRO A 95 8.28 -9.71 -1.43
C PRO A 95 7.38 -10.94 -1.27
N ARG A 96 6.22 -10.91 -1.92
CA ARG A 96 5.36 -12.09 -2.02
C ARG A 96 6.16 -13.14 -2.79
N SER A 97 6.29 -14.32 -2.20
CA SER A 97 6.86 -15.50 -2.86
C SER A 97 5.95 -16.05 -3.97
N SER A 98 5.15 -15.20 -4.62
CA SER A 98 4.65 -15.51 -5.95
C SER A 98 5.81 -15.38 -6.91
N MET A 99 6.52 -16.50 -7.06
CA MET A 99 6.86 -17.08 -8.36
C MET A 99 6.72 -16.08 -9.49
N THR A 100 7.85 -15.53 -9.94
CA THR A 100 8.03 -14.95 -11.27
C THR A 100 6.74 -14.40 -11.87
N GLU A 101 6.45 -13.13 -11.64
CA GLU A 101 5.49 -12.37 -12.45
C GLU A 101 6.13 -12.12 -13.83
N GLY A 102 6.49 -13.21 -14.51
CA GLY A 102 6.72 -13.31 -15.93
C GLY A 102 5.57 -14.15 -16.45
N PHE A 103 4.96 -13.70 -17.53
CA PHE A 103 3.83 -14.34 -18.21
C PHE A 103 4.07 -15.85 -18.40
N ASP A 104 3.60 -16.67 -17.46
CA ASP A 104 3.49 -18.12 -17.66
C ASP A 104 2.18 -18.32 -18.42
N GLY A 105 2.27 -18.14 -19.73
CA GLY A 105 1.18 -18.41 -20.65
C GLY A 105 0.73 -19.84 -20.45
N GLY A 106 -0.42 -20.03 -19.80
CA GLY A 106 -1.02 -21.33 -19.53
C GLY A 106 -1.21 -22.10 -20.83
N GLY A 107 -0.24 -22.93 -21.18
CA GLY A 107 -0.25 -23.75 -22.39
C GLY A 107 1.15 -23.89 -22.98
N SER A 108 1.77 -25.05 -22.75
CA SER A 108 2.95 -25.60 -23.46
C SER A 108 3.88 -24.60 -24.17
N VAL A 109 4.36 -23.57 -23.48
CA VAL A 109 5.34 -22.65 -24.05
C VAL A 109 6.69 -23.35 -24.00
N SER A 110 7.22 -23.72 -25.17
CA SER A 110 8.57 -24.26 -25.27
C SER A 110 9.57 -23.10 -25.18
N GLU A 111 10.09 -22.86 -23.97
CA GLU A 111 11.21 -21.94 -23.77
C GLU A 111 12.45 -22.49 -24.50
N LYS A 112 12.95 -21.74 -25.49
CA LYS A 112 14.25 -22.02 -26.11
C LYS A 112 15.25 -20.96 -25.66
N LYS A 113 16.45 -21.40 -25.28
CA LYS A 113 17.58 -20.47 -25.06
C LYS A 113 17.83 -19.69 -26.35
N ALA A 114 17.99 -18.38 -26.25
CA ALA A 114 18.34 -17.55 -27.38
C ALA A 114 19.78 -17.92 -27.83
N VAL A 115 19.89 -18.74 -28.87
CA VAL A 115 21.18 -19.14 -29.45
C VAL A 115 21.34 -18.43 -30.79
N GLY A 116 22.25 -17.45 -30.87
CA GLY A 116 22.60 -16.80 -32.15
C GLY A 116 22.80 -15.29 -32.08
N LYS A 117 22.74 -14.65 -33.25
CA LYS A 117 22.84 -13.19 -33.39
C LYS A 117 21.54 -12.51 -32.97
N ARG A 118 21.66 -11.32 -32.39
CA ARG A 118 20.52 -10.47 -32.02
C ARG A 118 19.59 -10.24 -33.19
N TRP A 119 18.29 -10.31 -32.94
CA TRP A 119 17.27 -10.03 -33.93
C TRP A 119 17.25 -8.54 -34.29
N PHE A 120 16.71 -8.20 -35.46
CA PHE A 120 16.66 -6.79 -35.90
C PHE A 120 15.98 -5.89 -34.87
N VAL A 121 14.86 -6.36 -34.31
CA VAL A 121 14.09 -5.65 -33.29
C VAL A 121 14.92 -5.40 -32.03
N GLU A 122 15.67 -6.39 -31.56
CA GLU A 122 16.59 -6.24 -30.40
C GLU A 122 17.70 -5.21 -30.67
N LYS A 123 18.20 -5.14 -31.91
CA LYS A 123 19.21 -4.14 -32.29
C LYS A 123 18.65 -2.73 -32.33
N VAL A 124 17.41 -2.57 -32.81
CA VAL A 124 16.73 -1.28 -32.88
C VAL A 124 16.35 -0.77 -31.49
N LEU A 125 15.90 -1.67 -30.60
CA LEU A 125 15.50 -1.33 -29.23
C LEU A 125 16.65 -1.35 -28.21
N GLY A 126 17.85 -1.79 -28.61
CA GLY A 126 19.02 -1.86 -27.72
C GLY A 126 18.95 -3.00 -26.68
N GLU A 127 17.99 -3.92 -26.82
CA GLU A 127 17.74 -4.98 -25.87
C GLU A 127 18.76 -6.14 -25.97
N ARG A 128 18.87 -6.91 -24.89
CA ARG A 128 19.70 -8.12 -24.80
C ARG A 128 18.88 -9.27 -24.24
N THR A 129 18.11 -9.90 -25.11
CA THR A 129 17.23 -11.02 -24.75
C THR A 129 18.04 -12.29 -24.49
N SER A 130 17.79 -12.96 -23.36
CA SER A 130 18.45 -14.21 -22.97
C SER A 130 17.61 -15.47 -23.30
N LYS A 131 16.30 -15.31 -23.53
CA LYS A 131 15.34 -16.40 -23.77
C LYS A 131 14.28 -16.02 -24.79
N ILE A 132 13.89 -16.96 -25.65
CA ILE A 132 12.78 -16.79 -26.60
C ILE A 132 11.74 -17.86 -26.29
N ALA A 133 10.53 -17.42 -25.92
CA ALA A 133 9.36 -18.25 -25.79
C ALA A 133 8.67 -18.35 -27.15
N THR A 134 8.45 -19.56 -27.67
CA THR A 134 7.65 -19.76 -28.89
C THR A 134 6.36 -20.45 -28.50
N ASP A 135 5.23 -19.76 -28.72
CA ASP A 135 3.91 -20.38 -28.62
C ASP A 135 3.57 -21.07 -29.94
N ARG A 136 3.12 -22.32 -29.88
CA ARG A 136 2.70 -23.09 -31.07
C ARG A 136 1.20 -23.24 -31.01
N VAL A 137 0.50 -22.37 -31.73
CA VAL A 137 -0.95 -22.50 -31.93
C VAL A 137 -1.22 -23.62 -32.93
N THR A 138 -1.62 -24.79 -32.44
CA THR A 138 -2.20 -25.86 -33.26
C THR A 138 -3.65 -25.52 -33.57
N THR A 139 -3.92 -25.09 -34.79
CA THR A 139 -5.29 -24.99 -35.31
C THR A 139 -5.74 -26.34 -35.85
N ASN A 140 -6.92 -26.81 -35.48
CA ASN A 140 -7.53 -27.97 -36.14
C ASN A 140 -7.89 -27.60 -37.57
N ALA A 141 -7.65 -28.52 -38.51
CA ALA A 141 -8.13 -28.36 -39.87
C ALA A 141 -9.67 -28.35 -39.88
N ILE A 142 -10.27 -27.41 -40.60
CA ILE A 142 -11.69 -27.43 -40.90
C ILE A 142 -11.87 -28.51 -41.98
N THR A 143 -12.60 -29.57 -41.68
CA THR A 143 -13.01 -30.57 -42.66
C THR A 143 -14.31 -30.10 -43.30
N ASP A 144 -14.31 -29.90 -44.62
CA ASP A 144 -15.51 -29.63 -45.42
C ASP A 144 -16.46 -30.84 -45.48
#